data_AF-A0A0D0E5Z6-F1
#
_entry.id   AF-A0A0D0E5Z6-F1
#
_cell.length_a   1.000
_cell.length_b   1.000
_cell.length_c   1.000
_cell.angle_alpha   90.00
_cell.angle_beta   90.00
_cell.angle_gamma   90.00
#
_symmetry.space_group_name_H-M   'P 1'
#
loop_
_entity.id
_entity.type
_entity.pdbx_description
1 polymer ?
#
loop_
_entity_poly.entity_id
_entity_poly.type
_entity_poly.pdbx_seq_one_letter_code
_entity_poly.pdbx_strand_id
1 'polypeptide(L)'
;LFIYVDDSFSFQRAGQLSFYPKYGKALPSNLVKLLQLWDFIHLPHEERKQIFGAELPIIGFEVDPNLMQIRMSDDSRLQLISVLREFGQHGTRRTLCNFQHIAGHLNWALNVYPMLRPSLCAIYAKTAGKLQQKALIWVNRDVKRELEWASGHLLLSEGVFLLNSESW
;
A
#
# COMPACT_ATOMS: atom_id res chain seq x y z
N LEU A 1 3.03 -6.70 19.20
CA LEU A 1 2.44 -7.47 18.08
C LEU A 1 1.38 -6.59 17.47
N PHE A 2 1.46 -6.36 16.16
CA PHE A 2 0.45 -5.64 15.39
C PHE A 2 -0.31 -6.64 14.52
N ILE A 3 -1.62 -6.43 14.36
CA ILE A 3 -2.51 -7.34 13.65
C ILE A 3 -3.43 -6.50 12.77
N TYR A 4 -3.56 -6.90 11.50
CA TYR A 4 -4.53 -6.36 10.56
C TYR A 4 -5.20 -7.52 9.84
N VAL A 5 -6.46 -7.82 10.20
CA VAL A 5 -7.20 -8.98 9.69
C VAL A 5 -6.40 -10.29 9.90
N ASP A 6 -5.84 -10.87 8.85
CA ASP A 6 -5.03 -12.10 8.86
C ASP A 6 -3.52 -11.84 8.84
N ASP A 7 -3.09 -10.59 8.63
CA ASP A 7 -1.70 -10.18 8.69
C ASP A 7 -1.27 -9.88 10.13
N SER A 8 -0.14 -10.45 10.56
CA SER A 8 0.47 -10.15 11.84
C SER A 8 1.94 -9.81 11.66
N PHE A 9 2.38 -8.73 12.31
CA PHE A 9 3.74 -8.20 12.15
C PHE A 9 4.25 -7.59 13.45
N SER A 10 5.57 -7.55 13.59
CA SER A 10 6.24 -6.98 14.76
C SER A 10 7.70 -6.65 14.43
N PHE A 11 8.36 -5.96 15.35
CA PHE A 11 9.78 -5.63 15.24
C PHE A 11 10.57 -6.29 16.39
N GLN A 12 11.83 -6.59 16.13
CA GLN A 12 12.80 -7.13 17.09
C GLN A 12 14.16 -6.49 16.79
N ARG A 13 14.97 -6.24 17.83
CA ARG A 13 16.36 -5.82 17.62
C ARG A 13 17.14 -6.92 16.90
N ALA A 14 17.96 -6.52 15.93
CA ALA A 14 18.83 -7.44 15.21
C ALA A 14 19.68 -8.30 16.17
N GLY A 15 19.86 -9.58 15.82
CA GLY A 15 20.62 -10.55 16.62
C GLY A 15 19.83 -11.28 17.71
N GLN A 16 18.62 -10.82 18.05
CA GLN A 16 17.75 -11.55 18.99
C GLN A 16 16.99 -12.67 18.26
N LEU A 17 17.69 -13.79 18.08
CA LEU A 17 17.19 -14.98 17.40
C LEU A 17 16.95 -16.12 18.39
N SER A 18 15.99 -16.98 18.07
CA SER A 18 15.70 -18.22 18.78
C SER A 18 15.45 -19.33 17.76
N PHE A 19 15.88 -20.54 18.08
CA PHE A 19 15.67 -21.69 17.21
C PHE A 19 14.22 -22.15 17.31
N TYR A 20 13.56 -22.33 16.17
CA TYR A 20 12.20 -22.85 16.10
C TYR A 20 12.19 -24.27 15.51
N PRO A 21 11.96 -25.32 16.32
CA PRO A 21 12.14 -26.71 15.91
C PRO A 21 11.30 -27.15 14.71
N LYS A 22 10.03 -26.70 14.62
CA LYS A 22 9.10 -27.11 13.57
C LYS A 22 9.57 -26.75 12.16
N TYR A 23 10.35 -25.68 12.04
CA TYR A 23 10.94 -25.24 10.76
C TYR A 23 12.46 -25.45 10.68
N GLY A 24 13.08 -25.97 11.75
CA GLY A 24 14.52 -26.23 11.76
C GLY A 24 15.41 -24.99 11.54
N LYS A 25 14.95 -23.78 11.91
CA LYS A 25 15.68 -22.53 11.65
C LYS A 25 15.67 -21.54 12.81
N ALA A 26 16.65 -20.65 12.82
CA ALA A 26 16.69 -19.50 13.73
C ALA A 26 15.80 -18.36 13.19
N LEU A 27 14.90 -17.87 14.03
CA LEU A 27 13.95 -16.80 13.73
C LEU A 27 14.00 -15.72 14.82
N PRO A 28 13.51 -14.51 14.57
CA PRO A 28 13.34 -13.51 15.62
C PRO A 28 12.61 -14.05 16.85
N SER A 29 13.12 -13.76 18.05
CA SER A 29 12.60 -14.36 19.28
C SER A 29 11.11 -14.09 19.54
N ASN A 30 10.62 -12.91 19.18
CA ASN A 30 9.19 -12.56 19.24
C ASN A 30 8.35 -13.42 18.28
N LEU A 31 8.83 -13.68 17.07
CA LEU A 31 8.19 -14.53 16.09
C LEU A 31 8.14 -15.97 16.61
N VAL A 32 9.24 -16.50 17.16
CA VAL A 32 9.25 -17.85 17.76
C VAL A 32 8.21 -17.98 18.88
N LYS A 33 8.12 -16.98 19.78
CA LYS A 33 7.10 -16.98 20.85
C LYS A 33 5.67 -16.99 20.29
N LEU A 34 5.42 -16.26 19.20
CA LEU A 34 4.12 -16.25 18.54
C LEU A 34 3.81 -17.62 17.90
N LEU A 35 4.78 -18.21 17.20
CA LEU A 35 4.61 -19.53 16.58
C LEU A 35 4.37 -20.62 17.63
N GLN A 36 5.07 -20.57 18.76
CA GLN A 36 4.84 -21.50 19.88
C GLN A 36 3.45 -21.33 20.49
N LEU A 37 2.95 -20.08 20.58
CA LEU A 37 1.58 -19.83 20.99
C LEU A 37 0.58 -20.43 19.99
N TRP A 38 0.83 -20.28 18.69
CA TRP A 38 0.00 -20.87 17.64
C TRP A 38 0.03 -22.41 17.68
N ASP A 39 1.19 -23.03 17.90
CA ASP A 39 1.30 -24.46 18.12
C ASP A 39 0.46 -24.92 19.31
N PHE A 40 0.50 -24.17 20.42
CA PHE A 40 -0.23 -24.46 21.65
C PHE A 40 -1.76 -24.45 21.44
N ILE A 41 -2.27 -23.48 20.65
CA ILE A 41 -3.70 -23.40 20.33
C ILE A 41 -4.08 -24.17 19.06
N HIS A 42 -3.14 -24.93 18.48
CA HIS A 42 -3.32 -25.67 17.23
C HIS A 42 -3.76 -24.79 16.04
N LEU A 43 -3.35 -23.53 16.01
CA LEU A 43 -3.57 -22.66 14.85
C LEU A 43 -2.59 -23.03 13.73
N PRO A 44 -3.06 -23.37 12.52
CA PRO A 44 -2.18 -23.72 11.42
C PRO A 44 -1.39 -22.49 10.94
N HIS A 45 -0.11 -22.70 10.61
CA HIS A 45 0.75 -21.66 10.10
C HIS A 45 1.82 -22.25 9.18
N GLU A 46 2.23 -21.48 8.16
CA GLU A 46 3.12 -21.93 7.09
C GLU A 46 4.47 -21.23 7.15
N GLU A 47 5.55 -21.98 6.91
CA GLU A 47 6.92 -21.47 7.00
C GLU A 47 7.17 -20.33 6.00
N ARG A 48 6.66 -20.48 4.78
CA ARG A 48 6.81 -19.50 3.70
C ARG A 48 6.23 -18.12 4.03
N LYS A 49 5.27 -18.06 4.96
CA LYS A 49 4.66 -16.81 5.41
C LYS A 49 5.41 -16.16 6.58
N GLN A 50 6.35 -16.89 7.20
CA GLN A 50 7.14 -16.39 8.33
C GLN A 50 8.38 -15.64 7.84
N ILE A 51 8.14 -14.48 7.23
CA ILE A 51 9.19 -13.60 6.70
C ILE A 51 9.74 -12.70 7.80
N PHE A 52 11.06 -12.43 7.75
CA PHE A 52 11.72 -11.45 8.61
C PHE A 52 12.91 -10.84 7.87
N GLY A 53 13.24 -9.59 8.20
CA GLY A 53 14.27 -8.83 7.50
C GLY A 53 14.35 -7.40 8.03
N ALA A 54 15.25 -6.62 7.44
CA ALA A 54 15.37 -5.19 7.74
C ALA A 54 14.19 -4.39 7.19
N GLU A 55 13.70 -4.73 6.00
CA GLU A 55 12.53 -4.17 5.32
C GLU A 55 11.55 -5.31 5.04
N LEU A 56 10.25 -5.07 5.21
CA LEU A 56 9.21 -6.08 4.98
C LEU A 56 8.00 -5.50 4.25
N PRO A 57 7.36 -6.30 3.36
CA PRO A 57 6.03 -5.98 2.87
C PRO A 57 5.01 -6.15 4.01
N ILE A 58 4.30 -5.08 4.36
CA ILE A 58 3.22 -5.07 5.35
C ILE A 58 1.97 -4.51 4.66
N ILE A 59 0.89 -5.29 4.67
CA ILE A 59 -0.41 -4.97 4.06
C ILE A 59 -0.32 -4.48 2.59
N GLY A 60 0.75 -4.81 1.86
CA GLY A 60 0.97 -4.37 0.47
C GLY A 60 1.86 -3.12 0.31
N PHE A 61 2.48 -2.62 1.38
CA PHE A 61 3.50 -1.57 1.34
C PHE A 61 4.84 -2.08 1.82
N GLU A 62 5.92 -1.53 1.28
CA GLU A 62 7.28 -1.74 1.78
C GLU A 62 7.51 -0.87 3.00
N VAL A 63 7.87 -1.50 4.12
CA VAL A 63 8.11 -0.83 5.40
C VAL A 63 9.56 -1.04 5.80
N ASP A 64 10.31 0.06 5.87
CA ASP A 64 11.66 0.10 6.44
C ASP A 64 11.64 0.83 7.79
N PRO A 65 11.65 0.09 8.93
CA PRO A 65 11.70 0.68 10.26
C PRO A 65 13.05 1.35 10.60
N ASN A 66 14.13 1.09 9.88
CA ASN A 66 15.42 1.73 10.13
C ASN A 66 15.47 3.11 9.48
N LEU A 67 14.93 3.25 8.27
CA LEU A 67 14.71 4.54 7.61
C LEU A 67 13.45 5.26 8.09
N MET A 68 12.61 4.58 8.89
CA MET A 68 11.29 5.05 9.30
C MET A 68 10.43 5.45 8.08
N GLN A 69 10.53 4.66 7.00
CA GLN A 69 9.94 4.93 5.71
C GLN A 69 8.89 3.87 5.36
N ILE A 70 7.77 4.30 4.79
CA ILE A 70 6.75 3.44 4.20
C ILE A 70 6.52 3.87 2.76
N ARG A 71 6.61 2.95 1.80
CA ARG A 71 6.41 3.24 0.38
C ARG A 71 5.63 2.13 -0.33
N MET A 72 5.12 2.45 -1.52
CA MET A 72 4.70 1.41 -2.47
C MET A 72 5.94 0.83 -3.14
N SER A 73 5.92 -0.47 -3.45
CA SER A 73 6.95 -1.06 -4.32
C SER A 73 6.99 -0.33 -5.66
N ASP A 74 8.18 -0.28 -6.26
CA ASP A 74 8.39 0.39 -7.54
C ASP A 74 7.44 -0.13 -8.63
N ASP A 75 7.25 -1.44 -8.70
CA ASP A 75 6.32 -2.06 -9.65
C ASP A 75 4.88 -1.61 -9.42
N SER A 76 4.40 -1.62 -8.16
CA SER A 76 3.03 -1.19 -7.84
C SER A 76 2.83 0.29 -8.14
N ARG A 77 3.85 1.12 -7.87
CA ARG A 77 3.85 2.55 -8.13
C ARG A 77 3.81 2.85 -9.63
N LEU A 78 4.66 2.17 -10.42
CA LEU A 78 4.69 2.31 -11.88
C LEU A 78 3.41 1.79 -12.53
N GLN A 79 2.85 0.69 -12.03
CA GLN A 79 1.56 0.18 -12.47
C GLN A 79 0.44 1.19 -12.20
N LEU A 80 0.41 1.79 -11.01
CA LEU A 80 -0.55 2.85 -10.70
C LEU A 80 -0.40 4.03 -11.67
N ILE A 81 0.82 4.53 -11.89
CA ILE A 81 1.09 5.62 -12.83
C ILE A 81 0.58 5.27 -14.25
N SER A 82 0.84 4.05 -14.71
CA SER A 82 0.36 3.56 -16.01
C SER A 82 -1.17 3.62 -16.10
N VAL A 83 -1.84 3.08 -15.09
CA VAL A 83 -3.31 3.06 -14.98
C VAL A 83 -3.90 4.47 -14.97
N LEU A 84 -3.32 5.41 -14.20
CA LEU A 84 -3.78 6.80 -14.15
C LEU A 84 -3.63 7.50 -15.51
N ARG A 85 -2.49 7.30 -16.18
CA ARG A 85 -2.22 7.88 -17.51
C ARG A 85 -3.14 7.33 -18.58
N GLU A 86 -3.39 6.02 -18.59
CA GLU A 86 -4.31 5.39 -19.53
C GLU A 86 -5.75 5.87 -19.31
N PHE A 87 -6.19 5.95 -18.05
CA PHE A 87 -7.52 6.44 -17.72
C PHE A 87 -7.70 7.92 -18.07
N GLY A 88 -6.70 8.75 -17.78
CA GLY A 88 -6.71 10.20 -17.96
C GLY A 88 -6.64 10.69 -19.41
N GLN A 89 -6.68 9.80 -20.40
CA GLN A 89 -6.68 10.19 -21.82
C GLN A 89 -7.89 11.09 -22.12
N HIS A 90 -7.60 12.32 -22.54
CA HIS A 90 -8.62 13.29 -22.92
C HIS A 90 -9.45 12.76 -24.09
N GLY A 91 -10.76 13.02 -24.06
CA GLY A 91 -11.62 12.61 -25.16
C GLY A 91 -12.19 11.20 -25.03
N THR A 92 -11.88 10.50 -23.93
CA THR A 92 -12.37 9.14 -23.69
C THR A 92 -13.63 9.14 -22.83
N ARG A 93 -14.40 8.06 -22.96
CA ARG A 93 -15.52 7.72 -22.08
C ARG A 93 -15.14 6.51 -21.25
N ARG A 94 -15.35 6.61 -19.94
CA ARG A 94 -15.10 5.52 -19.00
C ARG A 94 -16.39 5.26 -18.21
N THR A 95 -16.63 4.02 -17.81
CA THR A 95 -17.81 3.69 -17.00
C THR A 95 -17.70 4.29 -15.61
N LEU A 96 -18.82 4.48 -14.90
CA LEU A 96 -18.81 4.86 -13.49
C LEU A 96 -17.95 3.88 -12.65
N CYS A 97 -18.06 2.58 -12.94
CA CYS A 97 -17.23 1.56 -12.32
C CYS A 97 -15.72 1.84 -12.51
N ASN A 98 -15.29 2.19 -13.72
CA ASN A 98 -13.89 2.54 -13.97
C ASN A 98 -13.44 3.78 -13.16
N PHE A 99 -14.29 4.82 -13.05
CA PHE A 99 -13.99 5.97 -12.19
C PHE A 99 -13.83 5.57 -10.72
N GLN A 100 -14.69 4.68 -10.23
CA GLN A 100 -14.64 4.18 -8.86
C GLN A 100 -13.38 3.32 -8.61
N HIS A 101 -12.97 2.48 -9.58
CA HIS A 101 -11.73 1.73 -9.49
C HIS A 101 -10.50 2.64 -9.39
N ILE A 102 -10.41 3.69 -10.22
CA ILE A 102 -9.32 4.68 -10.11
C ILE A 102 -9.34 5.39 -8.76
N ALA A 103 -10.52 5.79 -8.29
CA ALA A 103 -10.65 6.39 -6.96
C ALA A 103 -10.18 5.43 -5.86
N GLY A 104 -10.49 4.13 -5.97
CA GLY A 104 -10.03 3.10 -5.05
C GLY A 104 -8.50 2.96 -5.05
N HIS A 105 -7.88 2.87 -6.23
CA HIS A 105 -6.43 2.80 -6.36
C HIS A 105 -5.72 4.03 -5.78
N LEU A 106 -6.24 5.23 -6.05
CA LEU A 106 -5.71 6.47 -5.47
C LEU A 106 -5.89 6.50 -3.95
N ASN A 107 -7.06 6.13 -3.42
CA ASN A 107 -7.27 6.03 -1.98
C ASN A 107 -6.31 5.07 -1.30
N TRP A 108 -5.99 3.94 -1.94
CA TRP A 108 -4.97 3.03 -1.45
C TRP A 108 -3.61 3.71 -1.38
N ALA A 109 -3.21 4.40 -2.45
CA ALA A 109 -1.96 5.14 -2.52
C ALA A 109 -1.87 6.28 -1.48
N LEU A 110 -2.99 6.86 -1.04
CA LEU A 110 -3.01 7.93 -0.03
C LEU A 110 -2.47 7.51 1.34
N ASN A 111 -2.40 6.21 1.64
CA ASN A 111 -1.79 5.71 2.89
C ASN A 111 -0.30 6.06 2.97
N VAL A 112 0.39 6.15 1.84
CA VAL A 112 1.82 6.48 1.76
C VAL A 112 2.10 7.78 0.99
N TYR A 113 1.10 8.32 0.28
CA TYR A 113 1.18 9.57 -0.46
C TYR A 113 0.03 10.52 -0.09
N PRO A 114 -0.06 10.99 1.16
CA PRO A 114 -1.19 11.78 1.63
C PRO A 114 -1.38 13.09 0.83
N MET A 115 -0.29 13.62 0.25
CA MET A 115 -0.35 14.83 -0.57
C MET A 115 -1.09 14.65 -1.88
N LEU A 116 -1.37 13.42 -2.33
CA LEU A 116 -2.14 13.17 -3.55
C LEU A 116 -3.65 13.37 -3.38
N ARG A 117 -4.16 13.64 -2.17
CA ARG A 117 -5.59 13.87 -1.90
C ARG A 117 -6.30 14.78 -2.90
N PRO A 118 -5.73 15.92 -3.35
CA PRO A 118 -6.38 16.79 -4.33
C PRO A 118 -6.71 16.11 -5.66
N SER A 119 -6.02 15.01 -6.03
CA SER A 119 -6.27 14.28 -7.28
C SER A 119 -7.60 13.54 -7.36
N LEU A 120 -8.29 13.41 -6.22
CA LEU A 120 -9.60 12.77 -6.14
C LEU A 120 -10.76 13.77 -6.30
N CYS A 121 -10.51 15.08 -6.24
CA CYS A 121 -11.54 16.10 -6.21
C CYS A 121 -12.40 16.10 -7.49
N ALA A 122 -11.76 16.16 -8.67
CA ALA A 122 -12.49 16.13 -9.94
C ALA A 122 -13.16 14.78 -10.16
N ILE A 123 -12.56 13.67 -9.72
CA ILE A 123 -13.16 12.33 -9.84
C ILE A 123 -14.45 12.24 -9.01
N TYR A 124 -14.43 12.68 -7.75
CA TYR A 124 -15.62 12.65 -6.90
C TYR A 124 -16.69 13.62 -7.38
N ALA A 125 -16.31 14.85 -7.75
CA ALA A 125 -17.24 15.80 -8.36
C ALA A 125 -17.89 15.22 -9.63
N LYS A 126 -17.11 14.49 -10.45
CA LYS A 126 -17.61 13.88 -11.67
C LYS A 126 -18.52 12.68 -11.41
N THR A 127 -18.31 11.92 -10.35
CA THR A 127 -19.10 10.72 -10.04
C THR A 127 -20.27 10.97 -9.09
N ALA A 128 -20.32 12.14 -8.44
CA ALA A 128 -21.37 12.53 -7.51
C ALA A 128 -22.79 12.32 -8.08
N GLY A 129 -23.65 11.67 -7.29
CA GLY A 129 -25.06 11.41 -7.63
C GLY A 129 -25.29 10.36 -8.72
N LYS A 130 -24.24 9.75 -9.29
CA LYS A 130 -24.37 8.73 -10.33
C LYS A 130 -24.42 7.34 -9.70
N LEU A 131 -25.42 6.55 -10.09
CA LEU A 131 -25.65 5.20 -9.54
C LEU A 131 -25.51 4.09 -10.58
N GLN A 132 -25.61 4.42 -11.87
CA GLN A 132 -25.55 3.44 -12.94
C GLN A 132 -24.10 3.06 -13.26
N GLN A 133 -23.67 1.87 -12.83
CA GLN A 133 -22.29 1.41 -12.92
C GLN A 133 -21.72 1.36 -14.35
N LYS A 134 -22.55 1.00 -15.32
CA LYS A 134 -22.17 0.92 -16.74
C LYS A 134 -22.34 2.24 -17.50
N ALA A 135 -22.83 3.30 -16.85
CA ALA A 135 -23.02 4.59 -17.51
C ALA A 135 -21.67 5.16 -17.95
N LEU A 136 -21.58 5.58 -19.21
CA LEU A 136 -20.40 6.18 -19.78
C LEU A 136 -20.30 7.66 -19.36
N ILE A 137 -19.19 7.98 -18.69
CA ILE A 137 -18.87 9.32 -18.20
C ILE A 137 -17.67 9.83 -18.98
N TRP A 138 -17.76 11.07 -19.45
CA TRP A 138 -16.66 11.73 -20.15
C TRP A 138 -15.51 12.09 -19.22
N VAL A 139 -14.28 11.78 -19.61
CA VAL A 139 -13.07 12.27 -18.95
C VAL A 139 -12.86 13.73 -19.38
N ASN A 140 -13.17 14.68 -18.49
CA ASN A 140 -13.00 16.10 -18.76
C ASN A 140 -11.55 16.56 -18.49
N ARG A 141 -11.28 17.81 -18.84
CA ARG A 141 -9.97 18.43 -18.64
C ARG A 141 -9.52 18.43 -17.18
N ASP A 142 -10.44 18.62 -16.23
CA ASP A 142 -10.10 18.68 -14.80
C ASP A 142 -9.63 17.30 -14.28
N VAL A 143 -10.36 16.23 -14.62
CA VAL A 143 -9.96 14.86 -14.29
C VAL A 143 -8.61 14.52 -14.92
N LYS A 144 -8.41 14.85 -16.20
CA LYS A 144 -7.11 14.63 -16.86
C LYS A 144 -5.98 15.36 -16.13
N ARG A 145 -6.15 16.66 -15.87
CA ARG A 145 -5.13 17.50 -15.23
C ARG A 145 -4.74 16.96 -13.86
N GLU A 146 -5.72 16.57 -13.04
CA GLU A 146 -5.48 16.03 -11.70
C GLU A 146 -4.78 14.67 -11.73
N LEU A 147 -5.15 13.80 -12.68
CA LEU A 147 -4.49 12.51 -12.84
C LEU A 147 -3.06 12.63 -13.39
N GLU A 148 -2.81 13.57 -14.31
CA GLU A 148 -1.46 13.89 -14.79
C GLU A 148 -0.59 14.45 -13.65
N TRP A 149 -1.15 15.36 -12.86
CA TRP A 149 -0.49 15.91 -11.67
C TRP A 149 -0.15 14.81 -10.65
N ALA A 150 -1.09 13.91 -10.35
CA ALA A 150 -0.87 12.78 -9.45
C ALA A 150 0.22 11.84 -9.98
N SER A 151 0.18 11.52 -11.27
CA SER A 151 1.18 10.67 -11.92
C SER A 151 2.59 11.28 -11.85
N GLY A 152 2.69 12.60 -12.01
CA GLY A 152 3.96 13.31 -11.86
C GLY A 152 4.50 13.26 -10.43
N HIS A 153 3.63 13.44 -9.43
CA HIS A 153 4.03 13.35 -8.03
C HIS A 153 4.44 11.93 -7.64
N LEU A 154 3.71 10.91 -8.09
CA LEU A 154 4.04 9.51 -7.83
C LEU A 154 5.43 9.13 -8.37
N LEU A 155 5.85 9.68 -9.51
CA LEU A 155 7.17 9.42 -10.07
C LEU A 155 8.32 9.95 -9.20
N LEU A 156 8.10 11.07 -8.52
CA LEU A 156 9.13 11.77 -7.74
C LEU A 156 9.08 11.43 -6.25
N SER A 157 8.00 10.81 -5.78
CA SER A 157 7.75 10.59 -4.37
C SER A 157 8.39 9.31 -3.85
N GLU A 158 9.11 9.40 -2.73
CA GLU A 158 9.79 8.26 -2.08
C GLU A 158 8.93 7.57 -1.00
N GLY A 159 7.67 7.97 -0.84
CA GLY A 159 6.78 7.44 0.19
C GLY A 159 6.57 8.42 1.34
N VAL A 160 6.24 7.89 2.51
CA VAL A 160 6.07 8.67 3.74
C VAL A 160 7.16 8.30 4.74
N PHE A 161 7.77 9.33 5.34
CA PHE A 161 8.69 9.19 6.47
C PHE A 161 7.93 9.49 7.77
N LEU A 162 8.01 8.59 8.74
CA LEU A 162 7.28 8.68 10.01
C LEU A 162 7.97 9.62 11.01
N LEU A 163 9.29 9.78 10.88
CA LEU A 163 10.09 10.74 11.63
C LEU A 163 11.03 11.40 10.63
N ASN A 164 10.77 12.66 10.29
CA ASN A 164 11.86 13.50 9.82
C ASN A 164 12.73 13.77 11.04
N SER A 165 13.95 13.27 11.06
CA SER A 165 14.95 13.79 11.99
C SER A 165 15.18 15.26 11.59
N GLU A 166 14.40 16.16 12.17
CA GLU A 166 14.80 17.55 12.33
C GLU A 166 16.11 17.48 13.11
N SER A 167 17.22 17.57 12.37
CA SER A 167 18.53 17.74 12.97
C SER A 167 18.53 19.15 13.54
N TRP A 168 18.26 19.28 14.84
CA TRP A 168 18.62 20.48 15.59
C TRP A 168 20.12 20.54 15.81
#